data_AF-A0A845AUH4-F1
#
_entry.id   AF-A0A845AUH4-F1
#
_cell.length_a   1.000
_cell.length_b   1.000
_cell.length_c   1.000
_cell.angle_alpha   90.00
_cell.angle_beta   90.00
_cell.angle_gamma   90.00
#
_symmetry.space_group_name_H-M   'P 1'
#
loop_
_entity.id
_entity.type
_entity.pdbx_description
1 polymer ?
#
loop_
_entity_poly.entity_id
_entity_poly.type
_entity_poly.pdbx_seq_one_letter_code
_entity_poly.pdbx_strand_id
1 'polypeptide(L)' 'MMGGVLALAIAGMVGFGVGAYLAASGERPLGIGLMGMGLMFQALALRQLRVLRKTGASDAGR' A
#
# COMPACT_ATOMS: atom_id res chain seq x y z
N MET A 1 -15.33 -1.57 5.88
CA MET A 1 -14.58 -1.73 4.61
C MET A 1 -13.44 -0.72 4.46
N MET A 2 -13.62 0.59 4.73
CA MET A 2 -12.52 1.57 4.59
C MET A 2 -11.36 1.43 5.59
N GLY A 3 -11.62 1.01 6.84
CA GLY A 3 -10.56 0.86 7.84
C GLY A 3 -9.46 -0.14 7.46
N GLY A 4 -9.84 -1.25 6.83
CA GLY A 4 -8.87 -2.26 6.36
C GLY A 4 -8.00 -1.76 5.20
N VAL A 5 -8.58 -0.97 4.29
CA VAL A 5 -7.84 -0.35 3.18
C VAL A 5 -6.85 0.69 3.71
N LEU A 6 -7.28 1.48 4.70
CA LEU A 6 -6.43 2.48 5.35
C LEU A 6 -5.26 1.82 6.10
N ALA A 7 -5.54 0.75 6.84
CA ALA A 7 -4.52 -0.04 7.53
C ALA A 7 -3.48 -0.61 6.56
N LEU A 8 -3.92 -1.10 5.39
CA LEU A 8 -3.03 -1.62 4.36
C LEU A 8 -2.17 -0.52 3.72
N ALA A 9 -2.75 0.67 3.51
CA ALA A 9 -2.02 1.83 2.99
C ALA A 9 -0.94 2.31 3.98
N ILE A 10 -1.28 2.39 5.26
CA ILE A 10 -0.34 2.79 6.32
C ILE A 10 0.74 1.72 6.48
N ALA A 11 0.39 0.44 6.54
CA ALA A 11 1.36 -0.65 6.63
C ALA A 11 2.34 -0.64 5.45
N GLY A 12 1.83 -0.42 4.23
CA GLY A 12 2.66 -0.29 3.04
C GLY A 12 3.59 0.94 3.08
N MET A 13 3.09 2.08 3.56
CA MET A 13 3.89 3.30 3.72
C MET A 13 5.01 3.14 4.76
N VAL A 14 4.70 2.56 5.91
CA VAL A 14 5.66 2.31 6.99
C VAL A 14 6.70 1.29 6.54
N GLY A 15 6.28 0.16 5.96
CA GLY A 15 7.19 -0.86 5.45
C GLY A 15 8.12 -0.34 4.36
N PHE A 16 7.59 0.50 3.46
CA PHE A 16 8.42 1.17 2.46
C PHE A 16 9.41 2.14 3.09
N GLY A 17 8.99 2.97 4.04
CA GLY A 17 9.85 3.93 4.73
C GLY A 17 10.99 3.27 5.50
N VAL A 18 10.70 2.19 6.23
CA VAL A 18 11.71 1.39 6.93
C VAL A 18 12.66 0.72 5.93
N GLY A 19 12.14 0.17 4.82
CA GLY A 19 12.97 -0.37 3.75
C GLY A 19 13.90 0.66 3.11
N ALA A 20 13.39 1.88 2.88
CA ALA A 20 14.17 2.99 2.34
C ALA A 20 15.32 3.36 3.27
N TYR A 21 15.04 3.41 4.58
CA TYR A 21 16.04 3.69 5.60
C TYR A 21 17.13 2.62 5.63
N LEU A 22 16.77 1.32 5.65
CA LEU A 22 17.75 0.23 5.61
C LEU A 22 18.59 0.23 4.32
N ALA A 23 17.95 0.51 3.18
CA ALA A 23 18.66 0.58 1.90
C ALA A 23 19.68 1.73 1.89
N ALA A 24 19.33 2.88 2.50
CA ALA A 24 20.21 4.02 2.64
C ALA A 24 21.33 3.80 3.66
N SER A 25 21.10 3.02 4.72
CA SER A 25 22.09 2.73 5.77
C SER A 25 23.10 1.63 5.39
N GLY A 26 22.98 1.04 4.21
CA GLY A 26 23.96 0.09 3.66
C GLY A 26 23.43 -1.33 3.48
N GLU A 27 22.31 -1.69 4.10
CA GLU A 27 21.66 -3.00 3.92
C GLU A 27 20.72 -3.00 2.72
N ARG A 28 21.29 -2.76 1.54
CA ARG A 28 20.57 -2.62 0.27
C ARG A 28 19.65 -3.81 -0.05
N PRO A 29 20.05 -5.09 0.06
CA PRO A 29 19.20 -6.21 -0.32
C PRO A 29 17.94 -6.30 0.55
N LEU A 30 18.12 -6.17 1.87
CA LEU A 30 17.02 -6.18 2.84
C LEU A 30 16.12 -4.96 2.69
N GLY A 31 16.71 -3.78 2.53
CA GLY A 31 15.97 -2.53 2.35
C GLY A 31 15.11 -2.54 1.08
N ILE A 32 15.69 -2.96 -0.06
CA ILE A 32 14.95 -3.10 -1.34
C ILE A 32 13.84 -4.16 -1.19
N GLY A 33 14.12 -5.27 -0.51
CA GLY A 33 13.10 -6.30 -0.23
C GLY A 33 11.92 -5.74 0.56
N LEU A 34 12.19 -4.99 1.64
CA LEU A 34 11.15 -4.36 2.44
C LEU A 34 10.38 -3.29 1.65
N MET A 35 11.06 -2.49 0.83
CA MET A 35 10.43 -1.52 -0.06
C MET A 35 9.47 -2.20 -1.04
N GLY A 36 9.91 -3.31 -1.64
CA GLY A 36 9.06 -4.11 -2.54
C GLY A 36 7.79 -4.61 -1.84
N MET A 37 7.92 -5.10 -0.61
CA MET A 37 6.78 -5.52 0.22
C MET A 37 5.83 -4.36 0.56
N GLY A 38 6.39 -3.20 0.92
CA GLY A 38 5.61 -1.99 1.19
C GLY A 38 4.78 -1.54 -0.03
N LEU A 39 5.39 -1.54 -1.21
CA LEU A 39 4.72 -1.22 -2.47
C LEU A 39 3.63 -2.24 -2.84
N MET A 40 3.84 -3.53 -2.53
CA MET A 40 2.84 -4.59 -2.70
C MET A 40 1.57 -4.30 -1.88
N PHE A 41 1.73 -3.92 -0.61
CA PHE A 41 0.59 -3.55 0.25
C PHE A 41 -0.12 -2.29 -0.25
N GLN A 42 0.63 -1.30 -0.73
CA GLN A 42 0.03 -0.12 -1.36
C GLN A 42 -0.75 -0.47 -2.63
N ALA A 43 -0.23 -1.37 -3.48
CA ALA A 43 -0.92 -1.83 -4.68
C ALA A 43 -2.25 -2.55 -4.35
N LEU A 44 -2.26 -3.38 -3.31
CA LEU A 44 -3.47 -4.02 -2.81
C LEU A 44 -4.47 -3.01 -2.24
N ALA A 45 -4.01 -1.96 -1.54
CA ALA A 45 -4.86 -0.90 -1.02
C ALA A 45 -5.52 -0.12 -2.18
N LEU A 46 -4.72 0.26 -3.18
CA LEU A 46 -5.19 0.91 -4.41
C LEU A 46 -6.19 0.05 -5.18
N ARG A 47 -5.95 -1.26 -5.29
CA ARG A 47 -6.89 -2.19 -5.93
C ARG A 47 -8.24 -2.19 -5.20
N GLN A 48 -8.23 -2.24 -3.87
CA GLN A 48 -9.45 -2.19 -3.07
C GLN A 48 -10.17 -0.84 -3.20
N LEU A 49 -9.45 0.29 -3.18
CA LEU A 49 -10.02 1.62 -3.44
C LEU A 49 -10.67 1.70 -4.83
N ARG A 50 -10.03 1.15 -5.87
CA ARG A 50 -10.60 1.12 -7.23
C ARG A 50 -11.89 0.33 -7.30
N VAL A 51 -11.97 -0.82 -6.63
CA VAL A 51 -13.19 -1.62 -6.56
C VAL A 51 -14.29 -0.86 -5.85
N LEU A 52 -14.00 -0.29 -4.67
CA LEU A 52 -14.96 0.52 -3.91
C LEU A 52 -15.47 1.72 -4.72
N ARG A 53 -14.58 2.41 -5.43
CA ARG A 53 -14.95 3.53 -6.32
C ARG A 53 -15.84 3.09 -7.47
N LYS A 54 -15.59 1.91 -8.05
CA LYS A 54 -16.40 1.36 -9.14
C LYS A 54 -17.80 0.93 -8.68
N THR A 55 -17.90 0.31 -7.51
CA THR A 55 -19.19 -0.08 -6.91
C THR A 55 -20.00 1.14 -6.48
N GLY A 56 -19.38 2.11 -5.78
CA GLY A 56 -20.06 3.34 -5.36
C GLY A 56 -20.49 4.26 -6.51
N ALA A 57 -19.78 4.25 -7.65
CA ALA A 57 -20.18 5.01 -8.84
C ALA A 57 -21.37 4.36 -9.59
N SER A 58 -21.60 3.05 -9.43
CA SER A 58 -22.72 2.35 -10.06
C SER A 58 -24.07 2.60 -9.36
N ASP A 59 -24.05 2.90 -8.05
CA ASP A 59 -25.25 3.23 -7.27
C ASP A 59 -25.62 4.72 -7.30
N ALA A 60 -24.70 5.62 -7.64
CA ALA A 60 -24.98 7.06 -7.76
C ALA A 60 -25.58 7.46 -9.13
N GLY A 61 -25.84 6.49 -10.00
CA GLY A 61 -26.36 6.69 -11.37
C GLY A 61 -27.74 6.07 -11.64
N ARG A 62 -28.50 5.69 -10.61
CA ARG A 62 -29.91 5.25 -10.72
C ARG A 62 -30.84 6.16 -9.93
#